data_AF-A0A2N1LZ60-F1
#
_entry.id   AF-A0A2N1LZ60-F1
#
_cell.length_a   1.000
_cell.length_b   1.000
_cell.length_c   1.000
_cell.angle_alpha   90.00
_cell.angle_beta   90.00
_cell.angle_gamma   90.00
#
_symmetry.space_group_name_H-M   'P 1'
#
loop_
_entity.id
_entity.type
_entity.pdbx_description
1 polymer ?
#
loop_
_entity_poly.entity_id
_entity_poly.type
_entity_poly.pdbx_seq_one_letter_code
_entity_poly.pdbx_strand_id
1 'polypeptide(L)'
;SKPRLITVPSKFSHYGQKVIAEAKKSSQLVEFAQEFPSPKERKCLLISSITVKNADTWIKYVFREAYRLSGKTLGSDFQNFLVKVRDRTAKTETPKPENVKELFSRYETLKSSHPLDNKKIIEGIGVLLLIFSKGHMDRRALRVGINSIL
;
A
#
# COMPACT_ATOMS: atom_id res chain seq x y z
N SER A 1 12.49 -33.45 7.73
CA SER A 1 13.36 -32.26 7.70
C SER A 1 12.52 -30.99 7.63
N LYS A 2 12.50 -30.15 8.68
CA LYS A 2 11.84 -28.83 8.62
C LYS A 2 12.62 -27.95 7.63
N PRO A 3 11.98 -27.31 6.64
CA PRO A 3 12.68 -26.36 5.80
C PRO A 3 13.13 -25.21 6.69
N ARG A 4 14.45 -24.98 6.76
CA ARG A 4 14.96 -23.74 7.35
C ARG A 4 14.45 -22.62 6.46
N LEU A 5 13.50 -21.85 6.97
CA LEU A 5 13.06 -20.60 6.36
C LEU A 5 14.28 -19.68 6.36
N ILE A 6 14.97 -19.64 5.23
CA ILE A 6 16.04 -18.66 5.01
C ILE A 6 15.33 -17.32 4.97
N THR A 7 15.37 -16.60 6.09
CA THR A 7 14.84 -15.25 6.20
C THR A 7 15.71 -14.35 5.33
N VAL A 8 15.22 -14.02 4.13
CA VAL A 8 15.87 -13.02 3.30
C VAL A 8 15.68 -11.67 4.01
N PRO A 9 16.75 -10.89 4.23
CA PRO A 9 16.62 -9.56 4.81
C PRO A 9 15.67 -8.72 3.97
N SER A 10 14.64 -8.18 4.61
CA SER A 10 13.65 -7.35 3.92
C SER A 10 14.35 -6.15 3.30
N LYS A 11 14.06 -5.88 2.03
CA LYS A 11 14.54 -4.66 1.36
C LYS A 11 13.77 -3.41 1.78
N PHE A 12 12.69 -3.58 2.54
CA PHE A 12 11.88 -2.50 3.05
C PHE A 12 12.42 -2.01 4.39
N SER A 13 12.33 -0.70 4.61
CA SER A 13 12.55 -0.14 5.95
C SER A 13 11.56 -0.75 6.96
N HIS A 14 11.89 -0.69 8.24
CA HIS A 14 11.00 -1.16 9.30
C HIS A 14 9.58 -0.54 9.21
N TYR A 15 9.50 0.74 8.80
CA TYR A 15 8.22 1.39 8.48
C TYR A 15 7.50 0.71 7.31
N GLY A 16 8.18 0.51 6.16
CA GLY A 16 7.59 -0.14 5.00
C GLY A 16 7.08 -1.56 5.29
N GLN A 17 7.80 -2.32 6.11
CA GLN A 17 7.38 -3.65 6.57
C GLN A 17 6.08 -3.60 7.38
N LYS A 18 5.95 -2.62 8.29
CA LYS A 18 4.72 -2.43 9.07
C LYS A 18 3.52 -2.11 8.18
N VAL A 19 3.68 -1.22 7.21
CA VAL A 19 2.56 -0.83 6.33
C VAL A 19 2.14 -2.00 5.44
N ILE A 20 3.09 -2.80 4.91
CA ILE A 20 2.77 -4.01 4.15
C ILE A 20 2.02 -5.04 4.99
N ALA A 21 2.48 -5.26 6.23
CA ALA A 21 1.84 -6.21 7.14
C ALA A 21 0.40 -5.78 7.47
N GLU A 22 0.16 -4.49 7.62
CA GLU A 22 -1.17 -3.96 7.90
C GLU A 22 -2.07 -4.04 6.67
N ALA A 23 -1.60 -3.63 5.49
CA ALA A 23 -2.33 -3.78 4.24
C ALA A 23 -2.72 -5.24 3.97
N LYS A 24 -1.87 -6.20 4.34
CA LYS A 24 -2.22 -7.62 4.29
C LYS A 24 -3.37 -7.96 5.23
N LYS A 25 -3.31 -7.55 6.50
CA LYS A 25 -4.36 -7.85 7.51
C LYS A 25 -5.70 -7.23 7.14
N SER A 26 -5.68 -6.01 6.59
CA SER A 26 -6.89 -5.29 6.17
C SER A 26 -7.40 -5.72 4.79
N SER A 27 -6.78 -6.72 4.16
CA SER A 27 -7.08 -7.16 2.78
C SER A 27 -6.89 -6.05 1.71
N GLN A 28 -6.13 -5.00 2.02
CA GLN A 28 -5.81 -3.87 1.13
C GLN A 28 -4.44 -3.98 0.46
N LEU A 29 -3.86 -5.18 0.44
CA LEU A 29 -2.51 -5.40 -0.10
C LEU A 29 -2.43 -5.05 -1.60
N VAL A 30 -3.54 -5.15 -2.33
CA VAL A 30 -3.65 -4.78 -3.75
C VAL A 30 -3.52 -3.27 -3.91
N GLU A 31 -4.28 -2.49 -3.15
CA GLU A 31 -4.26 -1.03 -3.08
C GLU A 31 -2.85 -0.55 -2.75
N PHE A 32 -2.25 -1.15 -1.72
CA PHE A 32 -0.90 -0.80 -1.30
C PHE A 32 0.12 -1.08 -2.42
N ALA A 33 0.04 -2.25 -3.06
CA ALA A 33 0.94 -2.60 -4.15
C ALA A 33 0.79 -1.66 -5.36
N GLN A 34 -0.41 -1.17 -5.64
CA GLN A 34 -0.68 -0.30 -6.79
C GLN A 34 -0.39 1.17 -6.55
N GLU A 35 -0.68 1.71 -5.36
CA GLU A 35 -0.70 3.15 -5.12
C GLU A 35 0.45 3.65 -4.25
N PHE A 36 1.02 2.81 -3.37
CA PHE A 36 1.74 3.34 -2.21
C PHE A 36 3.15 3.87 -2.47
N PRO A 37 4.01 3.25 -3.31
CA PRO A 37 5.20 3.96 -3.76
C PRO A 37 4.88 4.64 -5.08
N SER A 38 5.22 5.91 -5.17
CA SER A 38 5.17 6.59 -6.46
C SER A 38 6.11 5.93 -7.47
N PRO A 39 5.86 6.06 -8.77
CA PRO A 39 6.76 5.52 -9.80
C PRO A 39 8.24 5.93 -9.59
N LYS A 40 8.48 7.13 -9.03
CA LYS A 40 9.81 7.63 -8.67
C LYS A 40 10.44 6.86 -7.51
N GLU A 41 9.69 6.58 -6.45
CA GLU A 41 10.19 5.79 -5.30
C GLU A 41 10.41 4.33 -5.66
N ARG A 42 9.53 3.75 -6.51
CA ARG A 42 9.77 2.42 -7.09
C ARG A 42 11.09 2.39 -7.84
N LYS A 43 11.37 3.43 -8.65
CA LYS A 43 12.62 3.54 -9.41
C LYS A 43 13.86 3.69 -8.51
N CYS A 44 13.76 4.44 -7.41
CA CYS A 44 14.86 4.60 -6.45
C CYS A 44 15.18 3.31 -5.68
N LEU A 45 14.16 2.53 -5.31
CA LEU A 45 14.33 1.26 -4.59
C LEU A 45 14.79 0.10 -5.52
N LEU A 46 14.58 0.23 -6.83
CA LEU A 46 14.88 -0.81 -7.83
C LEU A 46 16.13 -0.52 -8.70
N ILE A 47 17.07 0.31 -8.20
CA ILE A 47 18.28 0.86 -8.85
C ILE A 47 18.69 0.28 -10.25
N SER A 48 18.62 1.21 -11.22
CA SER A 48 19.39 1.45 -12.48
C SER A 48 19.41 0.50 -13.70
N SER A 49 18.85 -0.72 -13.72
CA SER A 49 18.99 -1.59 -14.92
C SER A 49 17.71 -2.21 -15.49
N ILE A 50 16.52 -1.79 -15.06
CA ILE A 50 15.28 -2.51 -15.41
C ILE A 50 14.35 -1.61 -16.23
N THR A 51 14.44 -1.78 -17.55
CA THR A 51 13.78 -0.95 -18.58
C THR A 51 12.46 -1.49 -19.12
N VAL A 52 11.94 -2.64 -18.67
CA VAL A 52 10.65 -3.18 -19.16
C VAL A 52 9.88 -3.90 -18.03
N LYS A 53 8.60 -3.55 -17.79
CA LYS A 53 7.62 -4.22 -16.85
C LYS A 53 7.84 -4.07 -15.31
N ASN A 54 8.01 -2.85 -14.80
CA ASN A 54 8.31 -2.61 -13.36
C ASN A 54 7.12 -2.77 -12.38
N ALA A 55 5.86 -2.65 -12.82
CA ALA A 55 4.71 -2.87 -11.95
C ALA A 55 4.66 -4.32 -11.46
N ASP A 56 4.82 -5.29 -12.36
CA ASP A 56 4.85 -6.72 -12.02
C ASP A 56 5.98 -7.05 -11.05
N THR A 57 7.17 -6.49 -11.24
CA THR A 57 8.31 -6.69 -10.33
C THR A 57 8.01 -6.16 -8.94
N TRP A 58 7.40 -4.98 -8.84
CA TRP A 58 6.99 -4.38 -7.58
C TRP A 58 5.89 -5.18 -6.86
N ILE A 59 4.83 -5.55 -7.58
CA ILE A 59 3.72 -6.36 -7.08
C ILE A 59 4.24 -7.70 -6.53
N LYS A 60 5.21 -8.32 -7.23
CA LYS A 60 5.92 -9.52 -6.76
C LYS A 60 6.69 -9.27 -5.47
N TYR A 61 7.35 -8.12 -5.32
CA TYR A 61 8.09 -7.77 -4.10
C TYR A 61 7.15 -7.57 -2.90
N VAL A 62 6.08 -6.79 -3.06
CA VAL A 62 5.07 -6.57 -2.01
C VAL A 62 4.45 -7.88 -1.57
N PHE A 63 4.08 -8.73 -2.54
CA PHE A 63 3.53 -10.06 -2.25
C PHE A 63 4.54 -10.93 -1.48
N ARG A 64 5.80 -11.02 -1.93
CA ARG A 64 6.82 -11.82 -1.23
C ARG A 64 7.04 -11.35 0.20
N GLU A 65 7.11 -10.05 0.44
CA GLU A 65 7.29 -9.50 1.78
C GLU A 65 6.09 -9.76 2.68
N ALA A 66 4.88 -9.53 2.18
CA ALA A 66 3.64 -9.79 2.92
C ALA A 66 3.53 -11.25 3.37
N TYR A 67 4.01 -12.18 2.55
CA TYR A 67 3.94 -13.62 2.83
C TYR A 67 5.29 -14.23 3.29
N ARG A 68 6.31 -13.40 3.51
CA ARG A 68 7.68 -13.81 3.91
C ARG A 68 8.26 -14.93 3.02
N LEU A 69 8.06 -14.80 1.71
CA LEU A 69 8.53 -15.77 0.72
C LEU A 69 9.96 -15.43 0.27
N SER A 70 10.88 -16.38 0.40
CA SER A 70 12.28 -16.25 -0.03
C SER A 70 12.59 -16.89 -1.39
N GLY A 71 11.63 -17.63 -1.97
CA GLY A 71 11.79 -18.37 -3.22
C GLY A 71 11.41 -17.61 -4.50
N LYS A 72 11.83 -18.14 -5.65
CA LYS A 72 11.44 -17.63 -6.98
C LYS A 72 9.97 -17.91 -7.29
N THR A 73 9.43 -19.02 -6.79
CA THR A 73 8.06 -19.47 -7.03
C THR A 73 7.07 -18.68 -6.18
N LEU A 74 6.00 -18.18 -6.80
CA LEU A 74 5.00 -17.33 -6.15
C LEU A 74 3.65 -18.04 -5.91
N GLY A 75 3.53 -19.31 -6.32
CA GLY A 75 2.34 -20.13 -6.10
C GLY A 75 1.08 -19.65 -6.82
N SER A 76 -0.02 -20.39 -6.65
CA SER A 76 -1.35 -20.05 -7.16
C SER A 76 -1.93 -18.80 -6.52
N ASP A 77 -1.63 -18.54 -5.25
CA ASP A 77 -2.08 -17.35 -4.52
C ASP A 77 -1.63 -16.05 -5.18
N PHE A 78 -0.45 -16.06 -5.81
CA PHE A 78 0.02 -14.90 -6.55
C PHE A 78 -0.75 -14.67 -7.86
N GLN A 79 -1.24 -15.73 -8.52
CA GLN A 79 -2.10 -15.57 -9.69
C GLN A 79 -3.44 -14.96 -9.30
N ASN A 80 -4.04 -15.43 -8.19
CA ASN A 80 -5.26 -14.84 -7.63
C ASN A 80 -5.05 -13.36 -7.26
N PHE A 81 -3.89 -13.04 -6.67
CA PHE A 81 -3.51 -11.66 -6.38
C PHE A 81 -3.34 -10.83 -7.67
N LEU A 82 -2.69 -11.37 -8.70
CA LEU A 82 -2.51 -10.68 -9.98
C LEU A 82 -3.83 -10.44 -10.71
N VAL A 83 -4.76 -11.39 -10.69
CA VAL A 83 -6.11 -11.21 -11.25
C VAL A 83 -6.80 -10.03 -10.55
N LYS A 84 -6.77 -9.97 -9.21
CA LYS A 84 -7.33 -8.83 -8.45
C LYS A 84 -6.66 -7.50 -8.78
N VAL A 85 -5.33 -7.48 -8.94
CA VAL A 85 -4.59 -6.27 -9.37
C VAL A 85 -5.03 -5.84 -10.78
N ARG A 86 -5.12 -6.77 -11.73
CA ARG A 86 -5.47 -6.50 -13.14
C ARG A 86 -6.93 -6.10 -13.31
N ASP A 87 -7.84 -6.81 -12.66
CA ASP A 87 -9.28 -6.53 -12.70
C ASP A 87 -9.58 -5.13 -12.19
N ARG A 88 -8.82 -4.63 -11.20
CA ARG A 88 -8.93 -3.25 -10.71
C ARG A 88 -8.25 -2.20 -11.60
N THR A 89 -7.35 -2.64 -12.48
CA THR A 89 -6.77 -1.76 -13.52
C THR A 89 -7.75 -1.62 -14.69
N ALA A 90 -8.50 -2.68 -15.00
CA ALA A 90 -9.52 -2.71 -16.05
C ALA A 90 -10.86 -2.12 -15.59
N LYS A 91 -11.23 -2.35 -14.33
CA LYS A 91 -12.33 -1.69 -13.65
C LYS A 91 -11.73 -0.67 -12.71
N THR A 92 -11.81 0.59 -13.09
CA THR A 92 -11.92 1.68 -12.13
C THR A 92 -13.21 1.44 -11.32
N GLU A 93 -13.22 0.45 -10.43
CA GLU A 93 -14.24 0.32 -9.42
C GLU A 93 -13.99 1.48 -8.47
N THR A 94 -14.61 2.60 -8.81
CA THR A 94 -14.93 3.66 -7.88
C THR A 94 -15.44 2.98 -6.62
N PRO A 95 -14.71 3.03 -5.50
CA PRO A 95 -15.30 2.73 -4.21
C PRO A 95 -16.58 3.57 -4.13
N LYS A 96 -17.64 3.01 -3.53
CA LYS A 96 -18.91 3.66 -3.18
C LYS A 96 -18.70 5.18 -3.11
N PRO A 97 -19.49 6.03 -3.80
CA PRO A 97 -19.16 7.44 -3.97
C PRO A 97 -19.24 8.19 -2.62
N GLU A 98 -18.29 7.93 -1.72
CA GLU A 98 -17.96 8.78 -0.62
C GLU A 98 -17.51 10.07 -1.29
N ASN A 99 -18.34 11.08 -1.10
CA ASN A 99 -18.11 12.40 -1.59
C ASN A 99 -16.78 12.87 -0.99
N VAL A 100 -15.93 13.50 -1.78
CA VAL A 100 -14.64 14.02 -1.31
C VAL A 100 -14.81 14.91 -0.09
N LYS A 101 -15.94 15.63 0.00
CA LYS A 101 -16.33 16.39 1.20
C LYS A 101 -16.47 15.53 2.45
N GLU A 102 -17.08 14.35 2.33
CA GLU A 102 -17.23 13.41 3.46
C GLU A 102 -15.88 12.84 3.88
N LEU A 103 -14.99 12.56 2.92
CA LEU A 103 -13.63 12.12 3.21
C LEU A 103 -12.85 13.17 4.00
N PHE A 104 -12.89 14.44 3.56
CA PHE A 104 -12.25 15.53 4.30
C PHE A 104 -12.89 15.73 5.68
N SER A 105 -14.23 15.66 5.79
CA SER A 105 -14.93 15.77 7.07
C SER A 105 -14.53 14.67 8.05
N ARG A 106 -14.42 13.42 7.56
CA ARG A 106 -13.99 12.27 8.35
C ARG A 106 -12.55 12.40 8.80
N TYR A 107 -11.67 12.87 7.90
CA TYR A 107 -10.29 13.14 8.23
C TYR A 107 -10.14 14.24 9.31
N GLU A 108 -10.83 15.37 9.16
CA GLU A 108 -10.79 16.44 10.18
C GLU A 108 -11.37 15.96 11.52
N THR A 109 -12.43 15.15 11.51
CA THR A 109 -12.98 14.55 12.73
C THR A 109 -11.96 13.66 13.44
N LEU A 110 -11.24 12.84 12.68
CA LEU A 110 -10.16 12.00 13.22
C LEU A 110 -9.03 12.87 13.78
N LYS A 111 -8.60 13.89 13.03
CA LYS A 111 -7.56 14.82 13.48
C LYS A 111 -7.97 15.60 14.73
N SER A 112 -9.23 15.94 14.94
CA SER A 112 -9.69 16.60 16.17
C SER A 112 -9.82 15.67 17.37
N SER A 113 -9.83 14.35 17.15
CA SER A 113 -10.09 13.34 18.20
C SER A 113 -8.82 12.87 18.94
N HIS A 114 -7.80 13.73 19.08
CA HIS A 114 -6.55 13.36 19.73
C HIS A 114 -6.71 13.12 21.24
N PRO A 115 -5.98 12.16 21.83
CA PRO A 115 -5.04 11.24 21.18
C PRO A 115 -5.76 10.13 20.41
N LEU A 116 -5.20 9.73 19.26
CA LEU A 116 -5.75 8.68 18.42
C LEU A 116 -5.21 7.31 18.82
N ASP A 117 -6.09 6.32 18.91
CA ASP A 117 -5.68 4.93 18.99
C ASP A 117 -5.19 4.43 17.62
N ASN A 118 -4.47 3.30 17.61
CA ASN A 118 -3.92 2.73 16.38
C ASN A 118 -4.98 2.50 15.29
N LYS A 119 -6.22 2.18 15.67
CA LYS A 119 -7.31 1.93 14.71
C LYS A 119 -7.72 3.24 14.02
N LYS A 120 -7.83 4.33 14.77
CA LYS A 120 -8.14 5.67 14.24
C LYS A 120 -6.99 6.25 13.41
N ILE A 121 -5.74 5.98 13.79
CA ILE A 121 -4.56 6.35 12.97
C ILE A 121 -4.61 5.64 11.62
N ILE A 122 -4.88 4.33 11.61
CA ILE A 122 -5.01 3.54 10.37
C ILE A 122 -6.16 4.08 9.52
N GLU A 123 -7.30 4.38 10.14
CA GLU A 123 -8.45 4.96 9.44
C GLU A 123 -8.10 6.31 8.79
N GLY A 124 -7.43 7.21 9.53
CA GLY A 124 -7.04 8.52 9.02
C GLY A 124 -6.08 8.45 7.85
N ILE A 125 -5.09 7.54 7.91
CA ILE A 125 -4.19 7.28 6.78
C ILE A 125 -4.98 6.73 5.58
N GLY A 126 -5.92 5.80 5.80
CA GLY A 126 -6.77 5.25 4.74
C GLY A 126 -7.62 6.32 4.04
N VAL A 127 -8.22 7.23 4.81
CA VAL A 127 -9.02 8.35 4.27
C VAL A 127 -8.16 9.31 3.44
N LEU A 128 -6.98 9.69 3.94
CA LEU A 128 -6.05 10.55 3.21
C LEU A 128 -5.58 9.93 1.89
N LEU A 129 -5.28 8.63 1.90
CA LEU A 129 -4.91 7.90 0.68
C LEU A 129 -6.05 7.86 -0.34
N LEU A 130 -7.30 7.74 0.13
CA LEU A 130 -8.46 7.76 -0.74
C LEU A 130 -8.65 9.14 -1.39
N ILE A 131 -8.49 10.23 -0.64
CA ILE A 131 -8.54 11.61 -1.18
C ILE A 131 -7.43 11.82 -2.23
N PHE A 132 -6.21 11.35 -1.94
CA PHE A 132 -5.06 11.42 -2.85
C PHE A 132 -5.30 10.65 -4.15
N SER A 133 -5.80 9.40 -4.06
CA SER A 133 -6.08 8.58 -5.25
C SER A 133 -7.16 9.18 -6.16
N LYS A 134 -8.07 9.99 -5.60
CA LYS A 134 -9.09 10.73 -6.37
C LYS A 134 -8.56 12.04 -6.98
N GLY A 135 -7.28 12.38 -6.79
CA GLY A 135 -6.65 13.58 -7.37
C GLY A 135 -6.98 14.89 -6.64
N HIS A 136 -7.59 14.83 -5.46
CA HIS A 136 -7.99 16.01 -4.68
C HIS A 136 -6.96 16.44 -3.63
N MET A 137 -5.80 15.79 -3.62
CA MET A 137 -4.72 16.07 -2.71
C MET A 137 -3.40 15.81 -3.41
N ASP A 138 -2.46 16.75 -3.29
CA ASP A 138 -1.09 16.54 -3.77
C ASP A 138 -0.25 15.78 -2.73
N ARG A 139 0.95 15.34 -3.14
CA ARG A 139 1.83 14.56 -2.27
C ARG A 139 2.28 15.33 -1.02
N ARG A 140 2.45 16.65 -1.12
CA ARG A 140 2.89 17.48 0.01
C ARG A 140 1.75 17.55 1.03
N ALA A 141 0.53 17.78 0.58
CA ALA A 141 -0.67 17.77 1.40
C ALA A 141 -0.91 16.40 2.05
N LEU A 142 -0.72 15.31 1.33
CA LEU A 142 -0.79 13.95 1.89
C LEU A 142 0.21 13.74 3.03
N ARG A 143 1.47 14.14 2.81
CA ARG A 143 2.53 13.99 3.82
C ARG A 143 2.26 14.83 5.07
N VAL A 144 1.82 16.07 4.88
CA VAL A 144 1.41 16.95 5.99
C VAL A 144 0.23 16.34 6.74
N GLY A 145 -0.75 15.79 6.02
CA GLY A 145 -1.91 15.17 6.63
C GLY A 145 -1.55 13.97 7.50
N ILE A 146 -0.76 13.03 6.97
CA ILE A 146 -0.28 11.86 7.70
C ILE A 146 0.46 12.28 8.98
N ASN A 147 1.35 13.27 8.89
CA ASN A 147 2.11 13.77 10.04
C ASN A 147 1.24 14.44 11.11
N SER A 148 0.02 14.85 10.78
CA SER A 148 -0.87 15.54 11.72
C SER A 148 -1.82 14.60 12.49
N ILE A 149 -1.81 13.31 12.16
CA ILE A 149 -2.57 12.25 12.84
C ILE A 149 -1.67 11.16 13.44
N LEU A 150 -0.35 11.30 13.26
CA LEU A 150 0.69 10.51 13.92
C LEU A 150 1.19 11.26 15.15
#